data_AF-A0A943ALF9-F1
#
_entry.id   AF-A0A943ALF9-F1
#
_cell.length_a   1.000
_cell.length_b   1.000
_cell.length_c   1.000
_cell.angle_alpha   90.00
_cell.angle_beta   90.00
_cell.angle_gamma   90.00
#
_symmetry.space_group_name_H-M   'P 1'
#
loop_
_entity.id
_entity.type
_entity.pdbx_description
1 polymer ?
#
loop_
_entity_poly.entity_id
_entity_poly.type
_entity_poly.pdbx_seq_one_letter_code
_entity_poly.pdbx_strand_id
1 'polypeptide(L)'
;MRLPSLVRREWHIVYQFPLAVGLITALNLAVTVWWDWSGVEGAFAFALNTAWMLLLTVVTVVVLGIVGLPLRFIYRLNDWWRRRWWLAPCGILLGLIMCVSSFYIGAEDLCVEEGPMLAVPNQALSMGGLWFIGFCTLHFYIPFEKII
;
A
#
# COMPACT_ATOMS: atom_id res chain seq x y z
N MET A 1 -22.09 -26.92 -5.29
CA MET A 1 -21.99 -26.37 -6.66
C MET A 1 -20.64 -25.68 -6.83
N ARG A 2 -19.78 -26.14 -7.75
CA ARG A 2 -18.50 -25.46 -8.04
C ARG A 2 -18.82 -24.19 -8.82
N LEU A 3 -18.75 -23.03 -8.15
CA LEU A 3 -18.86 -21.74 -8.82
C LEU A 3 -17.85 -21.70 -9.97
N PRO A 4 -18.27 -21.31 -11.20
CA PRO A 4 -17.38 -21.24 -12.34
C PRO A 4 -16.18 -20.35 -11.99
N SER A 5 -14.99 -20.75 -12.42
CA SER A 5 -13.69 -20.14 -12.07
C SER A 5 -13.63 -18.62 -12.27
N LEU A 6 -14.45 -18.08 -13.19
CA LEU A 6 -14.67 -16.65 -13.42
C LEU A 6 -15.30 -15.93 -12.23
N VAL A 7 -16.38 -16.47 -11.65
CA VAL A 7 -17.07 -15.84 -10.52
C VAL A 7 -16.14 -15.76 -9.32
N ARG A 8 -15.43 -16.85 -8.97
CA ARG A 8 -14.45 -16.85 -7.88
C ARG A 8 -13.36 -15.79 -8.07
N ARG A 9 -12.96 -15.52 -9.31
CA ARG A 9 -11.94 -14.52 -9.66
C ARG A 9 -12.39 -13.09 -9.40
N GLU A 10 -13.65 -12.77 -9.63
CA GLU A 10 -14.22 -11.44 -9.39
C GLU A 10 -14.42 -11.13 -7.91
N TRP A 11 -14.87 -12.11 -7.11
CA TRP A 11 -14.99 -11.94 -5.65
C TRP A 11 -13.65 -11.62 -4.98
N HIS A 12 -12.53 -12.16 -5.46
CA HIS A 12 -11.21 -11.80 -4.93
C HIS A 12 -10.88 -10.31 -5.10
N ILE A 13 -11.33 -9.69 -6.19
CA ILE A 13 -11.09 -8.25 -6.45
C ILE A 13 -11.86 -7.41 -5.42
N VAL A 14 -13.11 -7.80 -5.13
CA VAL A 14 -13.97 -7.13 -4.15
C VAL A 14 -13.38 -7.14 -2.75
N TYR A 15 -12.62 -8.17 -2.36
CA TYR A 15 -11.96 -8.22 -1.05
C TYR A 15 -10.55 -7.61 -1.04
N GLN A 16 -9.77 -7.79 -2.12
CA GLN A 16 -8.38 -7.30 -2.18
C GLN A 16 -8.30 -5.78 -2.31
N PHE A 17 -9.24 -5.17 -3.03
CA PHE A 17 -9.28 -3.73 -3.22
C PHE A 17 -9.46 -2.95 -1.90
N PRO A 18 -10.51 -3.19 -1.08
CA PRO A 18 -10.65 -2.51 0.21
C PRO A 18 -9.54 -2.88 1.20
N LEU A 19 -8.95 -4.07 1.11
CA LEU A 19 -7.82 -4.46 1.96
C LEU A 19 -6.55 -3.68 1.60
N ALA A 20 -6.25 -3.49 0.31
CA ALA A 20 -5.13 -2.67 -0.14
C ALA A 20 -5.33 -1.18 0.19
N VAL A 21 -6.54 -0.66 -0.03
CA VAL A 21 -6.91 0.70 0.39
C VAL A 21 -6.73 0.83 1.89
N GLY A 22 -7.33 -0.06 2.69
CA GLY A 22 -7.27 -0.02 4.14
C GLY A 22 -5.84 -0.11 4.68
N LEU A 23 -4.99 -0.97 4.11
CA LEU A 23 -3.60 -1.12 4.53
C LEU A 23 -2.76 0.13 4.22
N ILE A 24 -2.88 0.69 3.00
CA ILE A 24 -2.15 1.92 2.63
C ILE A 24 -2.66 3.10 3.46
N THR A 25 -3.98 3.21 3.64
CA THR A 25 -4.58 4.25 4.49
C THR A 25 -4.11 4.13 5.93
N ALA A 26 -4.05 2.92 6.51
CA ALA A 26 -3.57 2.72 7.88
C ALA A 26 -2.10 3.11 8.05
N LEU A 27 -1.24 2.75 7.08
CA LEU A 27 0.17 3.14 7.10
C LEU A 27 0.33 4.67 6.98
N ASN A 28 -0.43 5.29 6.08
CA ASN A 28 -0.45 6.74 5.93
C ASN A 28 -0.93 7.44 7.20
N LEU A 29 -2.04 6.98 7.79
CA LEU A 29 -2.58 7.52 9.02
C LEU A 29 -1.62 7.35 10.20
N ALA A 30 -0.90 6.23 10.28
CA ALA A 30 0.11 6.01 11.32
C ALA A 30 1.22 7.07 11.26
N VAL A 31 1.66 7.45 10.05
CA VAL A 31 2.62 8.53 9.84
C VAL A 31 2.00 9.89 10.15
N THR A 32 0.76 10.14 9.73
CA THR A 32 0.07 11.40 10.01
C THR A 32 -0.10 11.61 11.51
N VAL A 33 -0.57 10.61 12.25
CA VAL A 33 -0.79 10.70 13.71
C VAL A 33 0.51 10.85 14.50
N TRP A 34 1.64 10.42 13.95
CA TRP A 34 2.96 10.60 14.56
C TRP A 34 3.35 12.09 14.67
N TRP A 35 2.75 12.95 13.86
CA TRP A 35 3.03 14.38 13.85
C TRP A 35 2.25 15.14 14.93
N ASP A 36 2.83 16.22 15.46
CA ASP A 36 2.14 17.10 16.41
C ASP A 36 1.19 18.06 15.66
N TRP A 37 -0.11 17.85 15.83
CA TRP A 37 -1.18 18.66 15.23
C TRP A 37 -1.88 19.58 16.25
N SER A 38 -1.18 19.99 17.30
CA SER A 38 -1.74 20.86 18.33
C SER A 38 -2.23 22.20 17.78
N GLY A 39 -3.26 22.76 18.40
CA GLY A 39 -3.88 24.03 18.00
C GLY A 39 -4.99 23.91 16.95
N VAL A 40 -5.74 25.01 16.76
CA VAL A 40 -6.87 25.07 15.81
C VAL A 40 -6.39 24.97 14.36
N GLU A 41 -5.25 25.60 14.07
CA GLU A 41 -4.59 25.51 12.75
C GLU A 41 -4.05 24.10 12.49
N GLY A 42 -3.50 23.44 13.51
CA GLY A 42 -3.06 22.05 13.46
C GLY A 42 -4.21 21.08 13.17
N ALA A 43 -5.37 21.26 13.80
CA ALA A 43 -6.56 20.45 13.53
C ALA A 43 -7.08 20.59 12.09
N PHE A 44 -7.06 21.81 11.54
CA PHE A 44 -7.45 22.05 10.15
C PHE A 44 -6.43 21.43 9.16
N ALA A 45 -5.14 21.59 9.44
CA ALA A 45 -4.07 21.00 8.64
C ALA A 45 -4.12 19.46 8.66
N PHE A 46 -4.42 18.85 9.82
CA PHE A 46 -4.62 17.41 9.95
C PHE A 46 -5.76 16.92 9.06
N ALA A 47 -6.91 17.60 9.10
CA ALA A 47 -8.10 17.24 8.33
C ALA A 47 -7.83 17.33 6.81
N LEU A 48 -7.19 18.43 6.36
CA LEU A 48 -6.86 18.63 4.96
C LEU A 48 -5.81 17.63 4.47
N ASN A 49 -4.76 17.39 5.26
CA ASN A 49 -3.73 16.41 4.94
C ASN A 49 -4.33 14.99 4.84
N THR A 50 -5.15 14.60 5.82
CA THR A 50 -5.82 13.30 5.82
C THR A 50 -6.72 13.11 4.61
N ALA A 51 -7.53 14.13 4.26
CA ALA A 51 -8.39 14.09 3.08
C ALA A 51 -7.58 13.95 1.78
N TRP A 52 -6.48 14.69 1.68
CA TRP A 52 -5.56 14.61 0.53
C TRP A 52 -4.90 13.24 0.40
N MET A 53 -4.42 12.67 1.51
CA MET A 53 -3.81 11.34 1.53
C MET A 53 -4.81 10.23 1.16
N LEU A 54 -6.07 10.34 1.60
CA LEU A 54 -7.13 9.40 1.22
C LEU A 54 -7.38 9.43 -0.29
N LEU A 55 -7.47 10.63 -0.87
CA LEU A 55 -7.67 10.80 -2.31
C LEU A 55 -6.49 10.20 -3.10
N LEU A 56 -5.26 10.50 -2.70
CA LEU A 56 -4.05 9.93 -3.31
C LEU A 56 -3.98 8.41 -3.15
N THR A 57 -4.45 7.86 -2.03
CA THR A 57 -4.51 6.41 -1.80
C THR A 57 -5.44 5.74 -2.81
N VAL A 58 -6.64 6.30 -3.03
CA VAL A 58 -7.58 5.77 -4.02
C VAL A 58 -6.97 5.79 -5.42
N VAL A 59 -6.35 6.91 -5.81
CA VAL A 59 -5.66 7.02 -7.11
C VAL A 59 -4.55 5.98 -7.23
N THR A 60 -3.74 5.81 -6.18
CA THR A 60 -2.63 4.85 -6.17
C THR A 60 -3.12 3.41 -6.35
N VAL A 61 -4.17 3.01 -5.62
CA VAL A 61 -4.74 1.66 -5.74
C VAL A 61 -5.31 1.42 -7.14
N VAL A 62 -5.96 2.42 -7.75
CA VAL A 62 -6.45 2.33 -9.13
C VAL A 62 -5.29 2.14 -10.11
N VAL A 63 -4.23 2.94 -10.00
CA VAL A 63 -3.04 2.84 -10.86
C VAL A 63 -2.39 1.46 -10.70
N LEU A 64 -2.19 0.99 -9.47
CA LEU A 64 -1.63 -0.33 -9.20
C LEU A 64 -2.51 -1.47 -9.74
N GLY A 65 -3.83 -1.29 -9.70
CA GLY A 65 -4.80 -2.18 -10.33
C GLY A 65 -4.62 -2.26 -11.84
N ILE A 66 -4.43 -1.13 -12.52
CA ILE A 66 -4.17 -1.05 -13.96
C ILE A 66 -2.82 -1.69 -14.32
N VAL A 67 -1.76 -1.33 -13.59
CA VAL A 67 -0.40 -1.87 -13.79
C VAL A 67 -0.36 -3.39 -13.60
N GLY A 68 -1.21 -3.93 -12.74
CA GLY A 68 -1.32 -5.37 -12.52
C GLY A 68 -2.28 -6.12 -13.45
N LEU A 69 -2.98 -5.43 -14.36
CA LEU A 69 -3.83 -6.08 -15.38
C LEU A 69 -3.10 -7.10 -16.25
N PRO A 70 -1.85 -6.88 -16.73
CA PRO A 70 -1.11 -7.87 -17.50
C PRO A 70 -0.95 -9.20 -16.76
N LEU A 71 -0.79 -9.12 -15.43
CA LEU A 71 -0.68 -10.26 -14.53
C LEU A 71 -1.99 -11.08 -14.48
N ARG A 72 -3.12 -10.44 -14.79
CA ARG A 72 -4.44 -11.08 -14.91
C ARG A 72 -4.71 -11.60 -16.31
N PHE A 73 -4.37 -10.86 -17.37
CA PHE A 73 -4.74 -11.26 -18.73
C PHE A 73 -3.79 -12.29 -19.35
N ILE A 74 -2.50 -12.26 -19.00
CA ILE A 74 -1.51 -13.15 -19.58
C ILE A 74 -1.46 -14.45 -18.76
N TYR A 75 -1.94 -15.56 -19.36
CA TYR A 75 -2.01 -16.87 -18.70
C TYR A 75 -0.66 -17.32 -18.12
N ARG A 76 0.45 -17.12 -18.87
CA ARG A 76 1.81 -17.46 -18.42
C ARG A 76 2.23 -16.69 -17.15
N LEU A 77 1.97 -15.38 -17.08
CA LEU A 77 2.29 -14.59 -15.90
C LEU A 77 1.41 -14.99 -14.72
N ASN A 78 0.12 -15.21 -14.96
CA ASN A 78 -0.83 -15.60 -13.92
C ASN A 78 -0.45 -16.95 -13.30
N ASP A 79 -0.14 -17.97 -14.12
CA ASP A 79 0.27 -19.29 -13.62
C ASP A 79 1.60 -19.20 -12.87
N TRP A 80 2.58 -18.47 -13.40
CA TRP A 80 3.87 -18.25 -12.75
C TRP A 80 3.73 -17.58 -11.38
N TRP A 81 2.90 -16.53 -11.29
CA TRP A 81 2.67 -15.80 -10.05
C TRP A 81 1.89 -16.63 -9.03
N ARG A 82 0.87 -17.38 -9.47
CA ARG A 82 0.10 -18.29 -8.61
C ARG A 82 0.96 -19.41 -8.04
N ARG A 83 1.86 -19.99 -8.83
CA ARG A 83 2.82 -21.01 -8.35
C ARG A 83 3.75 -20.44 -7.28
N ARG A 84 4.09 -19.16 -7.38
CA ARG A 84 4.96 -18.44 -6.45
C ARG A 84 4.15 -17.50 -5.55
N TRP A 85 3.06 -17.99 -4.99
CA TRP A 85 2.17 -17.23 -4.10
C TRP A 85 2.91 -16.55 -2.93
N TRP A 86 4.03 -17.13 -2.49
CA TRP A 86 4.91 -16.57 -1.44
C TRP A 86 5.61 -15.26 -1.84
N LEU A 87 5.68 -14.92 -3.13
CA LEU A 87 6.25 -13.64 -3.58
C LEU A 87 5.45 -12.44 -3.09
N ALA A 88 4.14 -12.58 -2.92
CA ALA A 88 3.28 -11.51 -2.44
C ALA A 88 3.53 -11.15 -0.97
N PRO A 89 3.52 -12.07 0.02
CA PRO A 89 3.89 -11.74 1.39
C PRO A 89 5.35 -11.30 1.51
N CYS A 90 6.28 -11.87 0.74
CA CYS A 90 7.66 -11.38 0.69
C CYS A 90 7.75 -9.95 0.17
N GLY A 91 6.96 -9.60 -0.85
CA GLY A 91 6.91 -8.23 -1.36
C GLY A 91 6.29 -7.24 -0.38
N ILE A 92 5.25 -7.62 0.35
CA ILE A 92 4.70 -6.78 1.43
C ILE A 92 5.77 -6.53 2.50
N LEU A 93 6.50 -7.58 2.91
CA LEU A 93 7.58 -7.46 3.88
C LEU A 93 8.71 -6.55 3.38
N LEU A 94 9.12 -6.72 2.11
CA LEU A 94 10.13 -5.86 1.48
C LEU A 94 9.67 -4.40 1.44
N GLY A 95 8.43 -4.14 1.05
CA GLY A 95 7.88 -2.79 1.02
C GLY A 95 7.80 -2.16 2.42
N LEU A 96 7.49 -2.95 3.46
CA LEU A 96 7.55 -2.48 4.84
C LEU A 96 8.98 -2.12 5.26
N ILE A 97 9.97 -2.97 4.91
CA ILE A 97 11.38 -2.68 5.17
C ILE A 97 11.80 -1.38 4.47
N MET A 98 11.35 -1.15 3.23
CA MET A 98 11.60 0.11 2.52
C MET A 98 10.96 1.31 3.25
N CYS A 99 9.70 1.21 3.66
CA CYS A 99 9.04 2.27 4.42
C CYS A 99 9.79 2.58 5.74
N VAL A 100 10.22 1.57 6.50
CA VAL A 100 10.99 1.77 7.73
C VAL A 100 12.36 2.37 7.43
N SER A 101 13.06 1.85 6.42
CA SER A 101 14.40 2.31 6.03
C SER A 101 14.38 3.76 5.54
N SER A 102 13.24 4.25 5.03
CA SER A 102 13.09 5.63 4.58
C SER A 102 13.33 6.67 5.68
N PHE A 103 13.14 6.30 6.96
CA PHE A 103 13.41 7.16 8.12
C PHE A 103 14.88 7.18 8.55
N TYR A 104 15.70 6.24 8.05
CA TYR A 104 17.11 6.12 8.41
C TYR A 104 18.05 6.47 7.25
N ILE A 105 17.62 6.22 6.01
CA ILE A 105 18.46 6.35 4.81
C ILE A 105 17.99 7.55 3.98
N GLY A 106 18.79 8.61 4.00
CA GLY A 106 18.50 9.83 3.24
C GLY A 106 17.28 10.58 3.75
N ALA A 107 16.99 10.47 5.06
CA ALA A 107 16.06 11.36 5.72
C ALA A 107 16.71 12.74 5.89
N GLU A 108 15.96 13.79 5.60
CA GLU A 108 16.39 15.17 5.83
C GLU A 108 15.73 15.68 7.12
N ASP A 109 16.53 16.24 8.03
CA ASP A 109 16.00 16.90 9.22
C ASP A 109 15.56 18.31 8.83
N LEU A 110 14.25 18.55 8.86
CA LEU A 110 13.68 19.88 8.72
C LEU A 110 13.70 20.57 10.09
N CYS A 111 14.63 21.51 10.26
CA CYS A 111 14.62 22.45 11.37
C CYS A 111 13.54 23.50 11.12
N VAL A 112 12.40 23.36 11.79
CA VAL A 112 11.41 24.43 11.90
C VAL A 112 11.89 25.36 13.02
N GLU A 113 12.11 26.65 12.74
CA GLU A 113 12.73 27.64 13.67
C GLU A 113 12.05 27.73 15.06
N GLU A 114 10.81 27.26 15.22
CA GLU A 114 10.08 27.21 16.50
C GLU A 114 9.36 25.86 16.77
N GLY A 115 9.80 24.75 16.16
CA GLY A 115 9.15 23.44 16.28
C GLY A 115 10.10 22.26 16.54
N PRO A 116 9.58 21.07 16.90
CA PRO A 116 10.40 19.87 17.04
C PRO A 116 11.14 19.54 15.74
N MET A 117 12.33 18.92 15.83
CA MET A 117 13.04 18.42 14.65
C MET A 117 12.18 17.37 13.95
N LEU A 118 11.88 17.60 12.68
CA LEU A 118 11.03 16.75 11.88
C LEU A 118 11.88 16.03 10.85
N ALA A 119 12.11 14.73 11.06
CA ALA A 119 12.77 13.89 10.08
C ALA A 119 11.81 13.65 8.92
N VAL A 120 12.09 14.24 7.77
CA VAL A 120 11.37 13.96 6.53
C VAL A 120 11.92 12.66 5.96
N PRO A 121 11.12 11.59 5.90
CA PRO A 121 11.59 10.32 5.35
C PRO A 121 11.90 10.48 3.87
N ASN A 122 12.85 9.69 3.38
CA ASN A 122 13.17 9.61 1.97
C ASN A 122 11.92 9.23 1.17
N GLN A 123 11.37 10.23 0.46
CA GLN A 123 10.07 10.11 -0.21
C GLN A 123 10.09 9.03 -1.28
N ALA A 124 11.18 8.88 -2.03
CA ALA A 124 11.29 7.85 -3.07
C ALA A 124 11.21 6.43 -2.46
N LEU A 125 11.89 6.24 -1.32
CA LEU A 125 11.96 4.95 -0.64
C LEU A 125 10.65 4.60 0.08
N SER A 126 10.02 5.60 0.70
CA SER A 126 8.70 5.49 1.33
C SER A 126 7.58 5.23 0.31
N MET A 127 7.52 6.03 -0.77
CA MET A 127 6.52 5.84 -1.83
C MET A 127 6.76 4.52 -2.57
N GLY A 128 8.01 4.17 -2.87
CA GLY A 128 8.36 2.89 -3.48
C GLY A 128 7.91 1.70 -2.63
N GLY A 129 8.11 1.77 -1.30
CA GLY A 129 7.64 0.78 -0.35
C GLY A 129 6.11 0.63 -0.34
N LEU A 130 5.38 1.74 -0.28
CA LEU A 130 3.90 1.75 -0.32
C LEU A 130 3.37 1.18 -1.64
N TRP A 131 4.01 1.48 -2.77
CA TRP A 131 3.65 0.90 -4.07
C TRP A 131 3.85 -0.61 -4.09
N PHE A 132 4.95 -1.10 -3.53
CA PHE A 132 5.24 -2.53 -3.45
C PHE A 132 4.22 -3.26 -2.57
N ILE A 133 3.92 -2.71 -1.39
CA ILE A 133 2.88 -3.22 -0.49
C ILE A 133 1.53 -3.26 -1.21
N GLY A 134 1.12 -2.15 -1.83
CA GLY A 134 -0.15 -2.05 -2.54
C GLY A 134 -0.26 -3.05 -3.69
N PHE A 135 0.78 -3.15 -4.51
CA PHE A 135 0.82 -4.07 -5.65
C PHE A 135 0.71 -5.53 -5.19
N CYS A 136 1.53 -5.93 -4.22
CA CYS A 136 1.54 -7.30 -3.71
C CYS A 136 0.24 -7.67 -3.00
N THR A 137 -0.37 -6.73 -2.29
CA THR A 137 -1.66 -6.90 -1.60
C THR A 137 -2.81 -7.08 -2.60
N LEU A 138 -2.86 -6.24 -3.64
CA LEU A 138 -3.86 -6.31 -4.72
C LEU A 138 -3.76 -7.57 -5.59
N HIS A 139 -2.58 -8.19 -5.64
CA HIS A 139 -2.30 -9.36 -6.48
C HIS A 139 -2.00 -10.61 -5.65
N PHE A 140 -2.44 -10.66 -4.39
CA PHE A 140 -2.25 -11.82 -3.55
C PHE A 140 -3.24 -12.94 -3.87
N TYR A 141 -2.84 -13.88 -4.75
CA TYR A 141 -3.65 -15.03 -5.11
C TYR A 141 -3.29 -16.25 -4.27
N ILE A 142 -4.12 -16.61 -3.28
CA ILE A 142 -3.99 -17.88 -2.57
C ILE A 142 -4.42 -19.01 -3.52
N PRO A 143 -3.58 -20.05 -3.73
CA PRO A 143 -4.01 -21.24 -4.45
C PRO A 143 -4.99 -22.05 -3.57
N PHE A 144 -6.28 -21.80 -3.71
CA PHE A 144 -7.36 -22.52 -2.99
C PHE A 144 -7.48 -24.01 -3.35
N GLU A 145 -6.60 -24.54 -4.21
CA GLU A 145 -6.60 -25.96 -4.59
C GLU A 145 -5.90 -26.87 -3.59
N LYS A 146 -5.22 -26.33 -2.55
CA LYS A 146 -4.49 -27.13 -1.55
C LYS A 146 -5.08 -27.11 -0.13
N ILE A 147 -6.24 -26.50 0.09
CA ILE A 147 -6.84 -26.34 1.43
C ILE A 147 -8.12 -27.19 1.57
N ILE A 148 -8.24 -28.29 0.83
CA ILE A 148 -9.26 -29.33 1.07
C ILE A 148 -8.59 -30.69 1.02
#